data_AF-A0A0H4X7D2-F1
#
_entry.id   AF-A0A0H4X7D2-F1
#
_cell.length_a   1.000
_cell.length_b   1.000
_cell.length_c   1.000
_cell.angle_alpha   90.00
_cell.angle_beta   90.00
_cell.angle_gamma   90.00
#
_symmetry.space_group_name_H-M   'P 1'
#
loop_
_entity.id
_entity.type
_entity.pdbx_description
1 polymer ?
#
loop_
_entity_poly.entity_id
_entity_poly.type
_entity_poly.pdbx_seq_one_letter_code
_entity_poly.pdbx_strand_id
1 'polypeptide(L)' 'MNLIEPCILAGAVVGTLIGAVLGFPHGLLWGLGGMAAGFMGGVLLLPFVILFLVLTGMALFFWPRHLLKRLWGTRPKGG' A
#
# COMPACT_ATOMS: atom_id res chain seq x y z
N MET A 1 -7.30 -0.96 20.85
CA MET A 1 -6.79 -2.03 19.99
C MET A 1 -5.84 -1.39 18.99
N ASN A 2 -4.55 -1.75 18.98
CA ASN A 2 -3.57 -1.11 18.12
C ASN A 2 -3.84 -1.46 16.65
N LEU A 3 -3.89 -0.46 15.76
CA LEU A 3 -4.17 -0.60 14.31
C LEU A 3 -3.23 -1.58 13.58
N ILE A 4 -2.09 -1.92 14.19
CA ILE A 4 -1.08 -2.84 13.67
C ILE A 4 -1.63 -4.25 13.49
N GLU A 5 -2.42 -4.74 14.45
CA GLU A 5 -2.94 -6.11 14.46
C GLU A 5 -3.87 -6.42 13.28
N PRO A 6 -4.91 -5.59 12.97
CA PRO A 6 -5.75 -5.82 11.80
C PRO A 6 -4.98 -5.63 10.48
N CYS A 7 -3.99 -4.76 10.42
CA CYS A 7 -3.16 -4.59 9.22
C CYS A 7 -2.31 -5.83 8.94
N ILE A 8 -1.69 -6.43 9.96
CA ILE A 8 -0.92 -7.67 9.80
C ILE A 8 -1.82 -8.80 9.32
N LEU A 9 -3.02 -8.93 9.92
CA LEU A 9 -4.02 -9.91 9.50
C LEU A 9 -4.46 -9.71 8.04
N ALA A 10 -4.71 -8.47 7.63
CA ALA A 10 -5.06 -8.16 6.25
C ALA A 10 -3.92 -8.51 5.27
N GLY A 11 -2.67 -8.19 5.63
CA GLY A 11 -1.48 -8.54 4.85
C GLY A 11 -1.28 -10.03 4.70
N ALA A 12 -1.42 -10.77 5.80
CA ALA A 12 -1.38 -12.22 5.81
C ALA A 12 -2.41 -12.84 4.86
N VAL A 13 -3.67 -12.41 4.96
CA VAL A 13 -4.79 -12.96 4.17
C VAL A 13 -4.64 -12.64 2.69
N VAL A 14 -4.35 -11.39 2.35
CA VAL A 14 -4.17 -10.97 0.95
C VAL A 14 -2.94 -11.65 0.34
N GLY A 15 -1.85 -11.70 1.08
CA GLY A 15 -0.61 -12.34 0.65
C GLY A 15 -0.76 -13.85 0.41
N THR A 16 -1.41 -14.57 1.34
CA THR A 16 -1.72 -16.01 1.15
C THR A 16 -2.56 -16.24 -0.08
N LEU A 17 -3.62 -15.47 -0.29
CA LEU A 17 -4.51 -15.62 -1.45
C LEU A 17 -3.77 -15.41 -2.77
N ILE A 18 -3.00 -14.32 -2.88
CA ILE A 18 -2.21 -14.04 -4.10
C ILE A 18 -1.19 -15.14 -4.35
N GLY A 19 -0.46 -15.54 -3.30
CA GLY A 19 0.51 -16.62 -3.39
C GLY A 19 -0.09 -17.97 -3.80
N ALA A 20 -1.28 -18.29 -3.26
CA ALA A 20 -2.03 -19.47 -3.64
C ALA A 20 -2.43 -19.44 -5.13
N VAL A 21 -3.02 -18.33 -5.57
CA VAL A 21 -3.51 -18.13 -6.93
C VAL A 21 -2.37 -18.24 -7.95
N LEU A 22 -1.19 -17.70 -7.63
CA LEU A 22 -0.02 -17.78 -8.50
C LEU A 22 0.64 -19.18 -8.48
N GLY A 23 0.55 -19.89 -7.36
CA GLY A 23 1.18 -21.20 -7.17
C GLY A 23 0.37 -22.38 -7.72
N PHE A 24 -0.96 -22.39 -7.56
CA PHE A 24 -1.82 -23.50 -7.99
C PHE A 24 -1.72 -23.90 -9.46
N PRO A 25 -1.54 -22.98 -10.43
CA PRO A 25 -1.34 -23.33 -11.83
C PRO A 25 -0.12 -24.24 -12.09
N HIS A 26 0.88 -24.20 -11.20
CA HIS A 26 2.12 -24.98 -11.30
C HIS A 26 2.05 -26.29 -10.50
N GLY A 27 0.91 -26.60 -9.90
CA GLY A 27 0.66 -27.83 -9.13
C GLY A 27 0.41 -27.57 -7.64
N LEU A 28 -0.06 -28.61 -6.94
CA LEU A 28 -0.55 -28.50 -5.57
C LEU A 28 0.54 -28.10 -4.56
N LEU A 29 1.76 -28.62 -4.72
CA LEU A 29 2.92 -28.25 -3.89
C LEU A 29 3.35 -26.80 -4.14
N TRP A 30 3.26 -26.32 -5.38
CA TRP A 30 3.53 -24.92 -5.72
C TRP A 30 2.45 -23.98 -5.18
N GLY A 31 1.18 -24.40 -5.15
CA GLY A 31 0.10 -23.67 -4.48
C GLY A 31 0.34 -23.51 -2.97
N LEU A 32 0.74 -24.59 -2.29
CA LEU A 32 1.10 -24.57 -0.86
C LEU A 32 2.34 -23.72 -0.58
N GLY A 33 3.40 -23.86 -1.40
CA GLY A 33 4.60 -23.03 -1.31
C GLY A 33 4.30 -21.56 -1.57
N GLY A 34 3.47 -21.28 -2.56
CA GLY A 34 2.96 -19.95 -2.88
C GLY A 34 2.16 -19.34 -1.74
N MET A 35 1.26 -20.10 -1.10
CA MET A 35 0.55 -19.65 0.11
C MET A 35 1.51 -19.25 1.23
N ALA A 36 2.49 -20.10 1.56
CA ALA A 36 3.42 -19.83 2.65
C ALA A 36 4.34 -18.62 2.34
N ALA A 37 4.86 -18.54 1.12
CA ALA A 37 5.66 -17.40 0.67
C ALA A 37 4.83 -16.12 0.60
N GLY A 38 3.59 -16.21 0.13
CA GLY A 38 2.63 -15.12 0.08
C GLY A 38 2.22 -14.62 1.45
N PHE A 39 2.02 -15.50 2.44
CA PHE A 39 1.78 -15.12 3.83
C PHE A 39 2.93 -14.28 4.39
N MET A 40 4.16 -14.80 4.29
CA MET A 40 5.35 -14.10 4.79
C MET A 40 5.58 -12.78 4.04
N GLY A 41 5.47 -12.81 2.72
CA GLY A 41 5.58 -11.63 1.87
C GLY A 41 4.53 -10.59 2.21
N GLY A 42 3.27 -10.99 2.38
CA GLY A 42 2.15 -10.11 2.71
C GLY A 42 2.28 -9.48 4.09
N VAL A 43 2.67 -10.23 5.12
CA VAL A 43 2.91 -9.70 6.46
C VAL A 43 4.07 -8.69 6.47
N LEU A 44 5.16 -8.97 5.75
CA LEU A 44 6.30 -8.06 5.70
C LEU A 44 6.08 -6.85 4.79
N LEU A 45 5.51 -7.03 3.58
CA LEU A 45 5.41 -5.98 2.57
C LEU A 45 4.21 -5.06 2.77
N LEU A 46 3.07 -5.56 3.27
CA LEU A 46 1.86 -4.75 3.42
C LEU A 46 2.05 -3.48 4.27
N PRO A 47 2.78 -3.48 5.42
CA PRO A 47 3.05 -2.24 6.13
C PRO A 47 3.86 -1.25 5.29
N PHE A 48 4.86 -1.70 4.51
CA PHE A 48 5.62 -0.83 3.61
C PHE A 48 4.76 -0.27 2.47
N VAL A 49 3.88 -1.08 1.89
CA VAL A 49 2.97 -0.65 0.83
C VAL A 49 2.00 0.41 1.35
N ILE A 50 1.42 0.21 2.54
CA ILE A 50 0.54 1.23 3.16
C ILE A 50 1.31 2.51 3.42
N LEU A 51 2.52 2.41 3.98
CA LEU A 51 3.36 3.57 4.28
C LEU A 51 3.71 4.34 3.01
N PHE A 52 4.02 3.63 1.92
CA PHE A 52 4.25 4.20 0.60
C PHE A 52 2.98 4.83 0.00
N LEU A 53 1.82 4.19 0.15
CA LEU A 53 0.53 4.72 -0.32
C LEU A 53 0.17 6.01 0.41
N VAL A 54 0.41 6.07 1.72
CA VAL A 54 0.17 7.27 2.55
C VAL A 54 1.12 8.39 2.14
N LEU A 55 2.42 8.10 1.96
CA LEU A 55 3.39 9.10 1.50
C LEU A 55 3.07 9.62 0.10
N THR A 56 2.75 8.72 -0.82
CA THR A 56 2.41 9.06 -2.21
C THR A 56 1.09 9.82 -2.27
N GLY A 57 0.09 9.41 -1.50
CA GLY A 57 -1.17 10.12 -1.35
C GLY A 57 -0.95 11.51 -0.75
N MET A 58 -0.17 11.64 0.32
CA MET A 58 0.20 12.94 0.87
C MET A 58 0.91 13.80 -0.17
N ALA A 59 1.90 13.27 -0.89
CA ALA A 59 2.58 14.00 -1.95
C ALA A 59 1.59 14.46 -3.03
N LEU A 60 0.74 13.57 -3.53
CA LEU A 60 -0.27 13.86 -4.56
C LEU A 60 -1.34 14.86 -4.12
N PHE A 61 -1.72 14.88 -2.85
CA PHE A 61 -2.75 15.80 -2.34
C PHE A 61 -2.18 17.13 -1.81
N PHE A 62 -0.97 17.14 -1.27
CA PHE A 62 -0.30 18.38 -0.84
C PHE A 62 0.26 19.18 -2.01
N TRP A 63 0.75 18.52 -3.05
CA TRP A 63 1.29 19.18 -4.25
C TRP A 63 0.31 20.15 -4.96
N PRO A 64 -0.93 19.76 -5.31
CA PRO A 64 -1.89 20.66 -5.95
C PRO A 64 -2.32 21.78 -5.01
N ARG A 65 -2.45 21.53 -3.69
CA ARG A 65 -2.81 22.55 -2.70
C ARG A 65 -1.70 23.60 -2.53
N HIS A 66 -0.43 23.20 -2.57
CA HIS A 66 0.69 24.13 -2.54
C HIS A 66 0.83 24.92 -3.84
N LEU A 67 0.56 24.30 -5.00
CA LEU A 67 0.48 25.00 -6.29
C LEU A 67 -0.66 26.01 -6.35
N LEU A 68 -1.85 25.65 -5.86
CA LEU A 68 -3.00 26.54 -5.71
C LEU A 68 -2.69 27.72 -4.79
N LYS A 69 -1.99 27.48 -3.66
CA LYS A 69 -1.54 28.57 -2.77
C LYS A 69 -0.50 29.48 -3.44
N ARG A 70 0.40 28.94 -4.27
CA ARG A 70 1.36 29.76 -5.04
C ARG A 70 0.65 30.61 -6.09
N LEU A 71 -0.32 30.04 -6.82
CA LEU A 71 -1.14 30.77 -7.80
C LEU A 71 -2.03 31.84 -7.15
N TRP A 72 -2.60 31.57 -5.98
CA TRP A 72 -3.38 32.56 -5.23
C TRP A 72 -2.49 33.65 -4.59
N GLY A 73 -1.28 33.30 -4.16
CA GLY A 73 -0.29 34.24 -3.60
C GLY A 73 0.32 35.17 -4.63
N THR A 74 0.26 34.83 -5.93
CA THR A 74 0.68 35.71 -7.04
C THR A 74 -0.41 36.67 -7.53
N ARG A 75 -1.57 36.79 -6.87
CA ARG A 75 -2.41 37.96 -7.12
C ARG A 75 -1.68 39.20 -6.59
N PRO A 76 -1.25 40.13 -7.46
CA PRO A 76 -0.64 41.37 -7.00
C PRO A 76 -1.67 42.12 -6.15
N LYS A 77 -1.34 42.33 -4.87
CA LYS A 77 -1.95 43.42 -4.10
C LYS A 77 -1.40 44.71 -4.69
N GLY A 78 -2.18 45.34 -5.55
CA GLY A 78 -1.90 46.68 -6.07
C GLY A 78 -2.89 46.97 -7.19
N GLY A 79 -3.69 48.03 -7.16
CA GLY A 79 -3.87 49.12 -6.19
C GLY A 79 -5.14 49.85 -6.59
#